data_AF-A0A3D4Q0U3-F1
#
_entry.id   AF-A0A3D4Q0U3-F1
#
_cell.length_a   1.000
_cell.length_b   1.000
_cell.length_c   1.000
_cell.angle_alpha   90.00
_cell.angle_beta   90.00
_cell.angle_gamma   90.00
#
_symmetry.space_group_name_H-M   'P 1'
#
loop_
_entity.id
_entity.type
_entity.pdbx_description
1 polymer ?
#
loop_
_entity_poly.entity_id
_entity_poly.type
_entity_poly.pdbx_seq_one_letter_code
_entity_poly.pdbx_strand_id
1 'polypeptide(L)'
;MHITTIIFFALLAFFTWRGYQKGFIGSITRVLGWIVAYPAAIVFTKPVAKLIMQHTSLDGLIVYFIAGSAIFLLVSFLVSLLLNLLAKLIPETDATQVGSRIGGASVGVLMGALVGLLVVYAIGLVLTPKPQPLQQESLDDISQIDNSVITNDTNRPPATSVPHVRDLAKSNDSFIEASAKKLMGNAAATAVDLALDDKTTTQITKAFVENPQSMLTHVQQVANDGQMKELMADEKIQSILTTGDTNALLRDPGFQELMNNPSVQALMSQSDVKSEAGAQAAAEKMVQAWSRVQTIKHDPRVIAIISDPEFQQQMNSSNKLPLMMNPKLNQLTEIIFSSETTPANGMGTYQVRDINEVNTGANTVPATNNSADDAKPAKTIYRWTDDNGQVHYSDKPIKTK
;
A
#
# COMPACT_ATOMS: atom_id res chain seq x y z
N MET A 1 12.13 -29.94 -20.38
CA MET A 1 12.67 -28.72 -19.76
C MET A 1 12.33 -27.54 -20.65
N HIS A 2 11.78 -26.46 -20.10
CA HIS A 2 11.49 -25.26 -20.89
C HIS A 2 12.81 -24.58 -21.32
N ILE A 3 12.80 -23.95 -22.50
CA ILE A 3 13.97 -23.22 -23.04
C ILE A 3 14.47 -22.17 -22.03
N THR A 4 13.55 -21.53 -21.31
CA THR A 4 13.84 -20.57 -20.24
C THR A 4 14.66 -21.18 -19.10
N THR A 5 14.37 -22.42 -18.72
CA THR A 5 15.12 -23.15 -17.68
C THR A 5 16.56 -23.43 -18.12
N ILE A 6 16.77 -23.82 -19.38
CA ILE A 6 18.11 -24.07 -19.93
C ILE A 6 18.94 -22.79 -19.94
N ILE A 7 18.34 -21.67 -20.38
CA ILE A 7 18.98 -20.35 -20.39
C ILE A 7 19.37 -19.92 -18.97
N PHE A 8 18.49 -20.12 -17.99
CA PHE A 8 18.75 -19.80 -16.59
C PHE A 8 19.98 -20.54 -16.04
N PHE A 9 20.04 -21.86 -16.22
CA PHE A 9 21.17 -22.65 -15.72
C PHE A 9 22.48 -22.34 -16.46
N ALA A 10 22.42 -22.06 -17.77
CA ALA A 10 23.58 -21.63 -18.53
C ALA A 10 24.16 -20.30 -18.00
N LEU A 11 23.30 -19.32 -17.70
CA LEU A 11 23.70 -18.06 -17.09
C LEU A 11 24.26 -18.27 -15.68
N LEU A 12 23.58 -19.07 -14.86
CA LEU A 12 24.02 -19.35 -13.49
C LEU A 12 25.40 -20.02 -13.47
N ALA A 13 25.63 -21.02 -14.33
CA ALA A 13 26.92 -21.68 -14.47
C ALA A 13 28.01 -20.70 -14.96
N PHE A 14 27.70 -19.88 -15.98
CA PHE A 14 28.63 -18.87 -16.51
C PHE A 14 29.05 -17.85 -15.45
N PHE A 15 28.10 -17.32 -14.68
CA PHE A 15 28.38 -16.33 -13.63
C PHE A 15 29.09 -16.94 -12.42
N THR A 16 28.76 -18.18 -12.06
CA THR A 16 29.47 -18.93 -11.00
C THR A 16 30.92 -19.18 -11.37
N TRP A 17 31.17 -19.67 -12.59
CA TRP A 17 32.52 -19.89 -13.12
C TRP A 17 33.31 -18.58 -13.20
N ARG A 18 32.68 -17.51 -13.70
CA ARG A 18 33.31 -16.19 -13.80
C ARG A 18 33.62 -15.60 -12.42
N GLY A 19 32.74 -15.77 -11.43
CA GLY A 19 32.97 -15.35 -10.06
C GLY A 19 34.13 -16.11 -9.41
N TYR A 20 34.20 -17.42 -9.65
CA TYR A 20 35.31 -18.27 -9.19
C TYR A 20 36.67 -17.81 -9.73
N GLN A 21 36.76 -17.48 -11.03
CA GLN A 21 38.02 -17.01 -11.63
C GLN A 21 38.49 -15.64 -11.10
N LYS A 22 37.54 -14.74 -10.79
CA LYS A 22 37.87 -13.38 -10.31
C LYS A 22 38.09 -13.29 -8.81
N GLY A 23 37.73 -14.33 -8.05
CA GLY A 23 37.75 -14.32 -6.60
C GLY A 23 36.70 -13.40 -5.99
N PHE A 24 36.67 -13.37 -4.65
CA PHE A 24 35.66 -12.69 -3.84
C PHE A 24 35.79 -11.16 -3.99
N ILE A 25 37.00 -10.64 -3.82
CA ILE A 25 37.28 -9.20 -3.93
C ILE A 25 36.94 -8.70 -5.32
N GLY A 26 37.34 -9.41 -6.38
CA GLY A 26 37.03 -9.01 -7.76
C GLY A 26 35.53 -9.03 -8.07
N SER A 27 34.76 -9.89 -7.38
CA SER A 27 33.32 -9.99 -7.55
C SER A 27 32.58 -8.90 -6.75
N ILE A 28 32.98 -8.66 -5.50
CA ILE A 28 32.30 -7.69 -4.61
C ILE A 28 32.55 -6.25 -5.06
N THR A 29 33.75 -5.93 -5.54
CA THR A 29 34.09 -4.60 -6.06
C THR A 29 33.23 -4.23 -7.26
N ARG A 30 32.90 -5.21 -8.11
CA ARG A 30 32.00 -5.00 -9.25
C ARG A 30 30.55 -4.75 -8.82
N VAL A 31 30.07 -5.50 -7.83
CA VAL A 31 28.72 -5.31 -7.27
C VAL A 31 28.61 -3.93 -6.61
N LEU A 32 29.62 -3.53 -5.81
CA LEU A 32 29.70 -2.19 -5.25
C LEU A 32 29.71 -1.11 -6.35
N GLY A 33 30.45 -1.35 -7.44
CA GLY A 33 30.46 -0.47 -8.60
C GLY A 33 29.07 -0.23 -9.17
N TRP A 34 28.20 -1.25 -9.20
CA TRP A 34 26.82 -1.11 -9.69
C TRP A 34 25.93 -0.35 -8.71
N ILE A 35 26.08 -0.62 -7.41
CA ILE A 35 25.34 0.08 -6.35
C ILE A 35 25.63 1.57 -6.38
N VAL A 36 26.89 1.97 -6.59
CA VAL A 36 27.29 3.38 -6.68
C VAL A 36 26.93 3.99 -8.05
N ALA A 37 27.03 3.22 -9.13
CA ALA A 37 26.73 3.71 -10.47
C ALA A 37 25.24 4.03 -10.68
N TYR A 38 24.33 3.32 -10.02
CA TYR A 38 22.88 3.55 -10.15
C TYR A 38 22.43 4.97 -9.72
N PRO A 39 22.68 5.44 -8.48
CA PRO A 39 22.32 6.80 -8.08
C PRO A 39 23.11 7.85 -8.88
N ALA A 40 24.37 7.57 -9.23
CA ALA A 40 25.16 8.46 -10.08
C ALA A 40 24.50 8.63 -11.46
N ALA A 41 24.01 7.55 -12.07
CA ALA A 41 23.27 7.64 -13.33
C ALA A 41 22.05 8.56 -13.18
N ILE A 42 21.24 8.41 -12.13
CA ILE A 42 20.05 9.26 -11.92
C ILE A 42 20.43 10.74 -11.81
N VAL A 43 21.45 11.07 -11.02
CA VAL A 43 21.87 12.45 -10.76
C VAL A 43 22.52 13.09 -12.00
N PHE A 44 23.40 12.36 -12.69
CA PHE A 44 24.20 12.91 -13.79
C PHE A 44 23.56 12.76 -15.18
N THR A 45 22.47 12.00 -15.34
CA THR A 45 21.83 11.81 -16.65
C THR A 45 21.42 13.13 -17.29
N LYS A 46 20.80 14.05 -16.52
CA LYS A 46 20.33 15.35 -17.03
C LYS A 46 21.46 16.20 -17.62
N PRO A 47 22.57 16.50 -16.90
CA PRO A 47 23.65 17.32 -17.46
C PRO A 47 24.34 16.66 -18.64
N VAL A 48 24.53 15.33 -18.62
CA VAL A 48 25.18 14.62 -19.73
C VAL A 48 24.27 14.55 -20.96
N ALA A 49 22.96 14.34 -20.79
CA ALA A 49 22.00 14.41 -21.89
C ALA A 49 22.04 15.78 -22.58
N LYS A 50 22.13 16.87 -21.80
CA LYS A 50 22.29 18.23 -22.33
C LYS A 50 23.58 18.39 -23.15
N LEU A 51 24.68 17.80 -22.68
CA LEU A 51 25.96 17.83 -23.38
C LEU A 51 25.91 17.03 -24.69
N ILE A 52 25.26 15.87 -24.69
CA ILE A 52 25.07 15.04 -25.90
C ILE A 52 24.23 15.79 -26.94
N MET A 53 23.11 16.42 -26.53
CA MET A 53 22.26 17.22 -27.43
C MET A 53 22.98 18.41 -28.07
N GLN A 54 24.05 18.94 -27.44
CA GLN A 54 24.83 20.04 -28.02
C GLN A 54 25.74 19.59 -29.17
N HIS A 55 26.17 18.33 -29.16
CA HIS A 55 27.13 17.80 -30.14
C HIS A 55 26.53 16.78 -31.11
N THR A 56 25.27 16.40 -30.91
CA THR A 56 24.56 15.44 -31.76
C THR A 56 23.14 15.89 -32.03
N SER A 57 22.61 15.58 -33.21
CA SER A 57 21.21 15.86 -33.60
C SER A 57 20.19 14.90 -32.97
N LEU A 58 20.59 14.16 -31.94
CA LEU A 58 19.69 13.26 -31.22
C LEU A 58 18.87 14.11 -30.25
N ASP A 59 17.56 13.93 -30.28
CA ASP A 59 16.63 14.62 -29.38
C ASP A 59 15.63 13.63 -28.77
N GLY A 60 14.93 14.08 -27.73
CA GLY A 60 13.90 13.34 -27.04
C GLY A 60 14.43 12.30 -26.05
N LEU A 61 13.55 11.37 -25.70
CA LEU A 61 13.73 10.44 -24.58
C LEU A 61 14.89 9.44 -24.80
N ILE A 62 15.28 9.19 -26.06
CA ILE A 62 16.39 8.29 -26.39
C ILE A 62 17.75 8.82 -25.92
N VAL A 63 17.94 10.15 -25.92
CA VAL A 63 19.18 10.77 -25.45
C VAL A 63 19.37 10.53 -23.95
N TYR A 64 18.28 10.59 -23.18
CA TYR A 64 18.33 10.31 -21.74
C TYR A 64 18.69 8.84 -21.45
N PHE A 65 18.20 7.90 -22.25
CA PHE A 65 18.61 6.49 -22.14
C PHE A 65 20.08 6.27 -22.48
N ILE A 66 20.57 6.90 -23.55
CA ILE A 66 21.97 6.83 -23.95
C ILE A 66 22.87 7.45 -22.88
N ALA A 67 22.52 8.65 -22.40
CA ALA A 67 23.25 9.37 -21.36
C ALA A 67 23.30 8.57 -20.05
N GLY A 68 22.15 8.08 -19.57
CA GLY A 68 22.07 7.29 -18.34
C GLY A 68 22.88 5.98 -18.44
N SER A 69 22.79 5.29 -19.58
CA SER A 69 23.56 4.06 -19.81
C SER A 69 25.06 4.34 -19.87
N ALA A 70 25.48 5.41 -20.56
CA ALA A 70 26.89 5.80 -20.66
C ALA A 70 27.48 6.15 -19.29
N ILE A 71 26.77 6.94 -18.48
CA ILE A 71 27.19 7.28 -17.11
C ILE A 71 27.28 6.02 -16.25
N PHE A 72 26.24 5.19 -16.27
CA PHE A 72 26.21 3.97 -15.46
C PHE A 72 27.43 3.09 -15.74
N LEU A 73 27.75 2.88 -17.03
CA LEU A 73 28.92 2.10 -17.43
C LEU A 73 30.23 2.78 -17.03
N LEU A 74 30.36 4.08 -17.25
CA LEU A 74 31.59 4.84 -16.95
C LEU A 74 31.87 4.87 -15.44
N VAL A 75 30.88 5.19 -14.61
CA VAL A 75 31.02 5.24 -13.15
C VAL A 75 31.29 3.84 -12.59
N SER A 76 30.55 2.83 -13.06
CA SER A 76 30.76 1.43 -12.67
C SER A 76 32.19 0.98 -12.99
N PHE A 77 32.72 1.37 -14.14
CA PHE A 77 34.10 1.10 -14.54
C PHE A 77 35.11 1.84 -13.65
N LEU A 78 34.94 3.14 -13.41
CA LEU A 78 35.84 3.93 -12.57
C LEU A 78 35.89 3.42 -11.14
N VAL A 79 34.74 3.13 -10.53
CA VAL A 79 34.67 2.58 -9.17
C VAL A 79 35.33 1.21 -9.11
N SER A 80 35.05 0.35 -10.10
CA SER A 80 35.70 -0.98 -10.18
C SER A 80 37.22 -0.86 -10.32
N LEU A 81 37.70 0.08 -11.15
CA LEU A 81 39.12 0.32 -11.34
C LEU A 81 39.78 0.83 -10.05
N LEU A 82 39.15 1.79 -9.37
CA LEU A 82 39.64 2.37 -8.12
C LEU A 82 39.71 1.33 -7.00
N LEU A 83 38.67 0.51 -6.85
CA LEU A 83 38.67 -0.55 -5.84
C LEU A 83 39.67 -1.66 -6.17
N ASN A 84 39.87 -1.98 -7.45
CA ASN A 84 40.86 -2.96 -7.87
C ASN A 84 42.30 -2.47 -7.64
N LEU A 85 42.56 -1.17 -7.83
CA LEU A 85 43.83 -0.54 -7.44
C LEU A 85 44.06 -0.62 -5.93
N LEU A 86 43.03 -0.39 -5.12
CA LEU A 86 43.09 -0.54 -3.67
C LEU A 86 43.34 -1.98 -3.25
N ALA A 87 42.68 -2.94 -3.91
CA ALA A 87 42.87 -4.36 -3.65
C ALA A 87 44.31 -4.82 -3.91
N LYS A 88 44.96 -4.25 -4.94
CA LYS A 88 46.36 -4.55 -5.28
C LYS A 88 47.36 -4.08 -4.21
N LEU A 89 46.97 -3.17 -3.31
CA LEU A 89 47.80 -2.72 -2.20
C LEU A 89 47.79 -3.67 -1.00
N ILE A 90 46.90 -4.67 -0.98
CA ILE A 90 46.80 -5.62 0.13
C ILE A 90 47.71 -6.82 -0.19
N PRO A 91 48.71 -7.14 0.65
CA PRO A 91 49.64 -8.24 0.40
C PRO A 91 48.90 -9.59 0.38
N GLU A 92 49.04 -10.34 -0.71
CA GLU A 92 48.44 -11.67 -0.85
C GLU A 92 49.17 -12.67 0.06
N THR A 93 48.41 -13.41 0.87
CA THR A 93 48.90 -14.61 1.59
C THR A 93 48.22 -15.84 1.01
N ASP A 94 48.93 -16.95 0.85
CA ASP A 94 48.42 -18.15 0.15
C ASP A 94 47.10 -18.71 0.73
N ALA A 95 46.88 -18.54 2.04
CA ALA A 95 45.64 -18.92 2.72
C ALA A 95 44.41 -18.11 2.25
N THR A 96 44.60 -16.87 1.78
CA THR A 96 43.52 -16.01 1.26
C THR A 96 43.12 -16.34 -0.17
N GLN A 97 43.98 -17.03 -0.93
CA GLN A 97 43.75 -17.30 -2.35
C GLN A 97 42.64 -18.35 -2.58
N VAL A 98 42.61 -19.41 -1.77
CA VAL A 98 41.58 -20.47 -1.84
C VAL A 98 40.25 -19.97 -1.30
N GLY A 99 40.25 -19.25 -0.16
CA GLY A 99 39.04 -18.64 0.42
C GLY A 99 38.40 -17.60 -0.50
N SER A 100 39.22 -16.80 -1.18
CA SER A 100 38.74 -15.81 -2.15
C SER A 100 38.04 -16.46 -3.35
N ARG A 101 38.52 -17.59 -3.88
CA ARG A 101 37.87 -18.26 -5.02
C ARG A 101 36.49 -18.82 -4.68
N ILE A 102 36.35 -19.43 -3.48
CA ILE A 102 35.05 -19.94 -3.00
C ILE A 102 34.09 -18.79 -2.75
N GLY A 103 34.54 -17.69 -2.13
CA GLY A 103 33.72 -16.49 -1.96
C GLY A 103 33.33 -15.84 -3.30
N GLY A 104 34.22 -15.87 -4.30
CA GLY A 104 33.91 -15.42 -5.66
C GLY A 104 32.80 -16.25 -6.31
N ALA A 105 32.82 -17.57 -6.11
CA ALA A 105 31.78 -18.45 -6.61
C ALA A 105 30.42 -18.17 -5.95
N SER A 106 30.36 -17.93 -4.63
CA SER A 106 29.09 -17.65 -3.95
C SER A 106 28.45 -16.33 -4.41
N VAL A 107 29.25 -15.27 -4.55
CA VAL A 107 28.78 -14.01 -5.15
C VAL A 107 28.36 -14.21 -6.61
N GLY A 108 29.09 -15.04 -7.35
CA GLY A 108 28.76 -15.42 -8.73
C GLY A 108 27.40 -16.13 -8.85
N VAL A 109 27.09 -17.06 -7.93
CA VAL A 109 25.78 -17.75 -7.88
C VAL A 109 24.66 -16.75 -7.61
N LEU A 110 24.80 -15.89 -6.59
CA LEU A 110 23.78 -14.89 -6.24
C LEU A 110 23.51 -13.97 -7.43
N MET A 111 24.58 -13.48 -8.06
CA MET A 111 24.45 -12.58 -9.20
C MET A 111 23.88 -13.28 -10.44
N GLY A 112 24.33 -14.51 -10.70
CA GLY A 112 23.80 -15.35 -11.78
C GLY A 112 22.33 -15.68 -11.61
N ALA A 113 21.88 -15.92 -10.39
CA ALA A 113 20.46 -16.14 -10.07
C ALA A 113 19.63 -14.87 -10.31
N LEU A 114 20.09 -13.71 -9.84
CA LEU A 114 19.39 -12.43 -10.02
C LEU A 114 19.26 -12.08 -11.51
N VAL A 115 20.38 -12.10 -12.24
CA VAL A 115 20.40 -11.80 -13.69
C VAL A 115 19.63 -12.85 -14.47
N GLY A 116 19.80 -14.13 -14.14
CA GLY A 116 19.08 -15.22 -14.77
C GLY A 116 17.57 -15.08 -14.63
N LEU A 117 17.07 -14.74 -13.44
CA LEU A 117 15.65 -14.55 -13.17
C LEU A 117 15.11 -13.36 -13.97
N LEU A 118 15.84 -12.25 -14.02
CA LEU A 118 15.47 -11.07 -14.80
C LEU A 118 15.37 -11.38 -16.30
N VAL A 119 16.35 -12.11 -16.87
CA VAL A 119 16.34 -12.52 -18.28
C VAL A 119 15.17 -13.47 -18.56
N VAL A 120 14.93 -14.46 -17.70
CA VAL A 120 13.81 -15.40 -17.84
C VAL A 120 12.48 -14.65 -17.81
N TYR A 121 12.34 -13.68 -16.90
CA TYR A 121 11.15 -12.83 -16.82
C TYR A 121 10.94 -12.02 -18.10
N ALA A 122 11.99 -11.36 -18.60
CA ALA A 122 11.91 -10.58 -19.83
C ALA A 122 11.54 -11.44 -21.05
N ILE A 123 12.14 -12.64 -21.17
CA ILE A 123 11.79 -13.61 -22.21
C ILE A 123 10.32 -14.04 -22.06
N GLY A 124 9.87 -14.30 -20.82
CA GLY A 124 8.48 -14.64 -20.52
C GLY A 124 7.52 -13.55 -20.98
N LEU A 125 7.88 -12.27 -20.83
CA LEU A 125 7.09 -11.12 -21.22
C LEU A 125 7.03 -10.92 -22.75
N VAL A 126 8.12 -11.23 -23.46
CA VAL A 126 8.16 -11.15 -24.93
C VAL A 126 7.46 -12.34 -25.60
N LEU A 127 7.56 -13.53 -24.99
CA LEU A 127 6.98 -14.77 -25.53
C LEU A 127 5.55 -15.04 -25.07
N THR A 128 5.01 -14.30 -24.09
CA THR A 128 3.58 -14.46 -23.73
C THR A 128 2.74 -13.94 -24.89
N PRO A 129 1.98 -14.80 -25.59
CA PRO A 129 1.11 -14.34 -26.66
C PRO A 129 0.11 -13.34 -26.07
N LYS A 130 -0.05 -12.21 -26.76
CA LYS A 130 -1.01 -11.16 -26.41
C LYS A 130 -2.35 -11.83 -26.09
N PRO A 131 -2.95 -11.63 -24.89
CA PRO A 131 -4.22 -12.25 -24.57
C PRO A 131 -5.21 -11.90 -25.67
N GLN A 132 -5.70 -12.91 -26.38
CA GLN A 132 -6.74 -12.70 -27.38
C GLN A 132 -7.91 -12.01 -26.66
N PRO A 133 -8.44 -10.90 -27.21
CA PRO A 133 -9.64 -10.31 -26.65
C PRO A 133 -10.71 -11.40 -26.64
N LEU A 134 -11.24 -11.70 -25.45
CA LEU A 134 -12.33 -12.63 -25.27
C LEU A 134 -13.41 -12.27 -26.29
N GLN A 135 -13.64 -13.15 -27.26
CA GLN A 135 -14.83 -13.08 -28.10
C GLN A 135 -16.01 -13.07 -27.12
N GLN A 136 -16.77 -11.99 -27.14
CA GLN A 136 -18.08 -11.94 -26.50
C GLN A 136 -18.88 -13.11 -27.09
N GLU A 137 -19.03 -14.18 -26.32
CA GLU A 137 -20.08 -15.16 -26.52
C GLU A 137 -21.40 -14.38 -26.51
N SER A 138 -21.97 -14.25 -27.69
CA SER A 138 -23.32 -13.75 -27.92
C SER A 138 -24.30 -14.57 -27.07
N LEU A 139 -24.90 -13.89 -26.09
CA LEU A 139 -25.98 -14.35 -25.22
C LEU A 139 -27.30 -14.54 -26.00
N ASP A 140 -27.34 -15.46 -26.96
CA ASP A 140 -28.57 -15.77 -27.71
C ASP A 140 -29.14 -17.18 -27.42
N ASP A 141 -28.56 -17.96 -26.51
CA ASP A 141 -29.01 -19.34 -26.25
C ASP A 141 -29.41 -19.64 -24.79
N ILE A 142 -30.17 -18.72 -24.17
CA ILE A 142 -30.84 -18.97 -22.86
C ILE A 142 -32.37 -18.97 -23.05
N SER A 143 -32.86 -19.74 -24.03
CA SER A 143 -34.30 -19.94 -24.24
C SER A 143 -34.65 -21.43 -24.36
N GLN A 144 -34.11 -22.29 -23.49
CA GLN A 144 -34.62 -23.65 -23.30
C GLN A 144 -34.07 -24.25 -21.99
N ILE A 145 -34.60 -23.80 -20.84
CA ILE A 145 -34.58 -24.62 -19.63
C ILE A 145 -35.94 -25.25 -19.49
N ASP A 146 -35.93 -26.54 -19.81
CA ASP A 146 -36.99 -27.51 -19.70
C ASP A 146 -37.39 -27.72 -18.23
N ASN A 147 -38.70 -27.71 -17.99
CA ASN A 147 -39.32 -28.03 -16.72
C ASN A 147 -39.38 -29.56 -16.59
N SER A 148 -38.35 -30.16 -15.99
CA SER A 148 -38.42 -31.57 -15.59
C SER A 148 -38.03 -31.80 -14.13
N VAL A 149 -39.08 -31.98 -13.33
CA VAL A 149 -39.21 -32.95 -12.23
C VAL A 149 -38.36 -32.70 -10.97
N ILE A 150 -38.99 -32.02 -10.01
CA ILE A 150 -38.67 -32.15 -8.59
C ILE A 150 -39.23 -33.49 -8.09
N THR A 151 -38.38 -34.50 -7.95
CA THR A 151 -38.65 -35.66 -7.09
C THR A 151 -37.90 -35.49 -5.77
N ASN A 152 -38.67 -35.30 -4.71
CA ASN A 152 -38.24 -35.37 -3.32
C ASN A 152 -37.70 -36.76 -3.02
N ASP A 153 -36.44 -36.86 -2.59
CA ASP A 153 -35.94 -38.07 -1.94
C ASP A 153 -35.32 -37.70 -0.59
N THR A 154 -36.09 -37.97 0.47
CA THR A 154 -35.79 -37.66 1.85
C THR A 154 -35.44 -38.97 2.56
N ASN A 155 -34.17 -39.38 2.54
CA ASN A 155 -33.54 -40.21 3.57
C ASN A 155 -32.13 -40.66 3.17
N ARG A 156 -31.09 -40.06 3.77
CA ARG A 156 -29.82 -40.77 3.97
C ARG A 156 -29.06 -40.26 5.22
N PRO A 157 -28.65 -41.14 6.13
CA PRO A 157 -27.89 -40.78 7.34
C PRO A 157 -26.42 -40.41 7.05
N PRO A 158 -25.71 -39.76 8.01
CA PRO A 158 -24.46 -39.06 7.74
C PRO A 158 -23.29 -40.02 7.59
N ALA A 159 -22.68 -40.05 6.39
CA ALA A 159 -21.40 -40.69 6.16
C ALA A 159 -20.29 -39.62 6.21
N THR A 160 -19.50 -39.67 7.28
CA THR A 160 -18.13 -39.17 7.35
C THR A 160 -17.36 -39.61 6.12
N SER A 161 -17.12 -38.70 5.19
CA SER A 161 -16.27 -38.91 4.03
C SER A 161 -15.20 -37.82 3.97
N VAL A 162 -13.95 -38.28 4.01
CA VAL A 162 -12.74 -37.50 3.79
C VAL A 162 -12.78 -36.96 2.35
N PRO A 163 -12.44 -35.67 2.11
CA PRO A 163 -12.51 -35.08 0.79
C PRO A 163 -11.66 -35.87 -0.22
N HIS A 164 -12.28 -36.28 -1.33
CA HIS A 164 -11.59 -36.94 -2.43
C HIS A 164 -10.73 -35.93 -3.20
N VAL A 165 -9.46 -36.26 -3.40
CA VAL A 165 -8.43 -35.46 -4.12
C VAL A 165 -8.78 -35.20 -5.60
N ARG A 166 -9.90 -35.75 -6.10
CA ARG A 166 -10.39 -35.54 -7.47
C ARG A 166 -11.22 -34.26 -7.67
N ASP A 167 -11.66 -33.60 -6.61
CA ASP A 167 -12.37 -32.30 -6.73
C ASP A 167 -11.42 -31.09 -6.86
N LEU A 168 -10.10 -31.27 -6.74
CA LEU A 168 -9.12 -30.20 -7.00
C LEU A 168 -8.87 -29.92 -8.49
N ALA A 169 -9.41 -30.72 -9.40
CA ALA A 169 -9.21 -30.54 -10.84
C ALA A 169 -10.22 -29.58 -11.49
N LYS A 170 -11.25 -29.13 -10.75
CA LYS A 170 -12.33 -28.29 -11.29
C LYS A 170 -12.30 -26.83 -10.80
N SER A 171 -11.46 -26.49 -9.82
CA SER A 171 -11.08 -25.11 -9.53
C SER A 171 -9.69 -24.85 -10.12
N ASN A 172 -9.62 -24.23 -11.30
CA ASN A 172 -8.39 -23.78 -11.94
C ASN A 172 -7.70 -22.59 -11.22
N ASP A 173 -7.99 -22.37 -9.94
CA ASP A 173 -7.16 -21.53 -9.08
C ASP A 173 -5.87 -22.28 -8.81
N SER A 174 -4.90 -22.07 -9.71
CA SER A 174 -3.55 -22.61 -9.63
C SER A 174 -3.03 -22.48 -8.21
N PHE A 175 -2.51 -23.57 -7.65
CA PHE A 175 -1.83 -23.56 -6.34
C PHE A 175 -0.78 -22.43 -6.26
N ILE A 176 -0.20 -22.04 -7.40
CA ILE A 176 0.74 -20.90 -7.50
C ILE A 176 0.02 -19.57 -7.32
N GLU A 177 -1.20 -19.39 -7.82
CA GLU A 177 -2.00 -18.18 -7.62
C GLU A 177 -2.47 -18.05 -6.16
N ALA A 178 -2.94 -19.16 -5.55
CA ALA A 178 -3.27 -19.17 -4.12
C ALA A 178 -2.04 -18.87 -3.25
N SER A 179 -0.88 -19.44 -3.61
CA SER A 179 0.39 -19.20 -2.91
C SER A 179 0.92 -17.78 -3.13
N ALA A 180 0.80 -17.24 -4.35
CA ALA A 180 1.21 -15.88 -4.68
C ALA A 180 0.32 -14.84 -4.00
N LYS A 181 -1.00 -15.03 -3.98
CA LYS A 181 -1.93 -14.17 -3.22
C LYS A 181 -1.59 -14.17 -1.74
N LYS A 182 -1.30 -15.32 -1.15
CA LYS A 182 -0.91 -15.43 0.27
C LYS A 182 0.46 -14.78 0.55
N LEU A 183 1.42 -14.93 -0.34
CA LEU A 183 2.76 -14.37 -0.17
C LEU A 183 2.77 -12.85 -0.37
N MET A 184 2.06 -12.34 -1.38
CA MET A 184 1.87 -10.90 -1.59
C MET A 184 1.04 -10.27 -0.47
N GLY A 185 -0.01 -10.95 0.01
CA GLY A 185 -0.81 -10.51 1.14
C GLY A 185 0.02 -10.38 2.42
N ASN A 186 0.86 -11.36 2.73
CA ASN A 186 1.75 -11.31 3.89
C ASN A 186 2.84 -10.23 3.76
N ALA A 187 3.44 -10.06 2.58
CA ALA A 187 4.47 -9.05 2.35
C ALA A 187 3.89 -7.63 2.44
N ALA A 188 2.69 -7.39 1.87
CA ALA A 188 2.00 -6.12 1.97
C ALA A 188 1.53 -5.83 3.40
N ALA A 189 0.99 -6.81 4.12
CA ALA A 189 0.65 -6.67 5.53
C ALA A 189 1.86 -6.29 6.39
N THR A 190 3.02 -6.92 6.17
CA THR A 190 4.26 -6.62 6.91
C THR A 190 4.77 -5.20 6.61
N ALA A 191 4.67 -4.74 5.35
CA ALA A 191 5.08 -3.38 4.98
C ALA A 191 4.16 -2.31 5.61
N VAL A 192 2.87 -2.62 5.75
CA VAL A 192 1.88 -1.75 6.41
C VAL A 192 2.11 -1.72 7.92
N ASP A 193 2.37 -2.87 8.56
CA ASP A 193 2.73 -2.98 9.98
C ASP A 193 3.96 -2.12 10.35
N LEU A 194 4.90 -1.95 9.42
CA LEU A 194 6.12 -1.14 9.59
C LEU A 194 5.92 0.36 9.33
N ALA A 195 4.86 0.75 8.64
CA ALA A 195 4.65 2.12 8.16
C ALA A 195 3.58 2.90 8.94
N LEU A 196 2.70 2.22 9.67
CA LEU A 196 1.58 2.82 10.39
C LEU A 196 1.69 2.56 11.90
N ASP A 197 1.78 3.64 12.69
CA ASP A 197 1.80 3.57 14.16
C ASP A 197 0.44 3.15 14.78
N ASP A 198 -0.66 3.23 14.03
CA ASP A 198 -2.00 2.88 14.52
C ASP A 198 -2.33 1.41 14.25
N LYS A 199 -2.25 0.58 15.29
CA LYS A 199 -2.55 -0.87 15.28
C LYS A 199 -3.91 -1.19 14.66
N THR A 200 -4.92 -0.33 14.84
CA THR A 200 -6.26 -0.53 14.27
C THR A 200 -6.28 -0.32 12.76
N THR A 201 -5.64 0.74 12.26
CA THR A 201 -5.54 1.03 10.83
C THR A 201 -4.75 -0.06 10.09
N THR A 202 -3.70 -0.55 10.75
CA THR A 202 -2.87 -1.67 10.27
C THR A 202 -3.68 -2.96 10.10
N GLN A 203 -4.52 -3.31 11.08
CA GLN A 203 -5.38 -4.49 11.02
C GLN A 203 -6.45 -4.39 9.92
N ILE A 204 -7.08 -3.23 9.77
CA ILE A 204 -8.07 -2.99 8.70
C ILE A 204 -7.42 -3.09 7.33
N THR A 205 -6.23 -2.51 7.17
CA THR A 205 -5.49 -2.53 5.90
C THR A 205 -5.02 -3.95 5.57
N LYS A 206 -4.53 -4.70 6.57
CA LYS A 206 -4.19 -6.12 6.42
C LYS A 206 -5.40 -6.93 5.94
N ALA A 207 -6.54 -6.78 6.59
CA ALA A 207 -7.72 -7.56 6.25
C ALA A 207 -8.32 -7.15 4.88
N PHE A 208 -8.21 -5.88 4.51
CA PHE A 208 -8.55 -5.40 3.17
C PHE A 208 -7.65 -6.03 2.09
N VAL A 209 -6.35 -6.15 2.37
CA VAL A 209 -5.39 -6.79 1.47
C VAL A 209 -5.63 -8.30 1.38
N GLU A 210 -5.95 -8.95 2.50
CA GLU A 210 -6.22 -10.38 2.55
C GLU A 210 -7.49 -10.77 1.79
N ASN A 211 -8.59 -10.01 1.95
CA ASN A 211 -9.89 -10.34 1.34
C ASN A 211 -10.66 -9.07 0.89
N PRO A 212 -10.22 -8.39 -0.19
CA PRO A 212 -10.82 -7.12 -0.61
C PRO A 212 -12.29 -7.25 -1.00
N GLN A 213 -12.69 -8.38 -1.60
CA GLN A 213 -14.06 -8.63 -2.03
C GLN A 213 -15.05 -8.75 -0.86
N SER A 214 -14.66 -9.46 0.19
CA SER A 214 -15.49 -9.62 1.39
C SER A 214 -15.64 -8.29 2.13
N MET A 215 -14.53 -7.55 2.31
CA MET A 215 -14.56 -6.22 2.92
C MET A 215 -15.45 -5.24 2.14
N LEU A 216 -15.32 -5.19 0.81
CA LEU A 216 -16.17 -4.33 -0.02
C LEU A 216 -17.64 -4.72 0.09
N THR A 217 -17.95 -6.01 0.17
CA THR A 217 -19.33 -6.50 0.34
C THR A 217 -19.91 -6.04 1.68
N HIS A 218 -19.16 -6.16 2.78
CA HIS A 218 -19.61 -5.70 4.09
C HIS A 218 -19.76 -4.18 4.16
N VAL A 219 -18.83 -3.42 3.57
CA VAL A 219 -18.94 -1.95 3.49
C VAL A 219 -20.18 -1.55 2.68
N GLN A 220 -20.44 -2.21 1.54
CA GLN A 220 -21.63 -1.96 0.75
C GLN A 220 -22.92 -2.34 1.49
N GLN A 221 -22.92 -3.44 2.24
CA GLN A 221 -24.04 -3.83 3.07
C GLN A 221 -24.31 -2.77 4.14
N VAL A 222 -23.32 -2.37 4.93
CA VAL A 222 -23.47 -1.35 5.97
C VAL A 222 -23.91 0.01 5.39
N ALA A 223 -23.33 0.43 4.26
CA ALA A 223 -23.69 1.69 3.62
C ALA A 223 -25.11 1.70 3.03
N ASN A 224 -25.60 0.54 2.59
CA ASN A 224 -26.95 0.42 2.03
C ASN A 224 -28.00 -0.02 3.05
N ASP A 225 -27.58 -0.46 4.24
CA ASP A 225 -28.44 -0.91 5.33
C ASP A 225 -29.38 0.22 5.76
N GLY A 226 -30.64 -0.12 5.98
CA GLY A 226 -31.66 0.82 6.44
C GLY A 226 -31.30 1.44 7.78
N GLN A 227 -30.68 0.66 8.69
CA GLN A 227 -30.32 1.10 10.03
C GLN A 227 -29.26 2.21 10.00
N MET A 228 -28.23 2.07 9.16
CA MET A 228 -27.20 3.11 9.04
C MET A 228 -27.79 4.39 8.44
N LYS A 229 -28.68 4.28 7.44
CA LYS A 229 -29.35 5.44 6.84
C LYS A 229 -30.26 6.14 7.85
N GLU A 230 -31.02 5.38 8.63
CA GLU A 230 -31.88 5.89 9.69
C GLU A 230 -31.06 6.60 10.78
N LEU A 231 -29.98 5.97 11.23
CA LEU A 231 -29.04 6.55 12.18
C LEU A 231 -28.42 7.85 11.68
N MET A 232 -28.01 7.90 10.40
CA MET A 232 -27.45 9.11 9.78
C MET A 232 -28.51 10.19 9.54
N ALA A 233 -29.78 9.83 9.37
CA ALA A 233 -30.87 10.76 9.18
C ALA A 233 -31.40 11.36 10.49
N ASP A 234 -31.16 10.71 11.62
CA ASP A 234 -31.58 11.15 12.94
C ASP A 234 -30.86 12.45 13.37
N GLU A 235 -31.64 13.52 13.62
CA GLU A 235 -31.12 14.84 14.02
C GLU A 235 -30.37 14.81 15.35
N LYS A 236 -30.79 13.97 16.30
CA LYS A 236 -30.14 13.82 17.60
C LYS A 236 -28.77 13.17 17.44
N ILE A 237 -28.66 12.12 16.62
CA ILE A 237 -27.36 11.50 16.32
C ILE A 237 -26.43 12.47 15.59
N GLN A 238 -26.94 13.21 14.60
CA GLN A 238 -26.14 14.22 13.91
C GLN A 238 -25.61 15.29 14.88
N SER A 239 -26.42 15.71 15.86
CA SER A 239 -26.01 16.64 16.91
C SER A 239 -24.93 16.04 17.81
N ILE A 240 -25.09 14.78 18.24
CA ILE A 240 -24.09 14.05 19.04
C ILE A 240 -22.76 13.91 18.27
N LEU A 241 -22.81 13.52 17.00
CA LEU A 241 -21.61 13.37 16.16
C LEU A 241 -20.94 14.71 15.88
N THR A 242 -21.70 15.79 15.76
CA THR A 242 -21.17 17.15 15.51
C THR A 242 -20.55 17.75 16.77
N THR A 243 -21.13 17.50 17.94
CA THR A 243 -20.56 17.91 19.24
C THR A 243 -19.38 17.04 19.67
N GLY A 244 -19.30 15.83 19.12
CA GLY A 244 -18.26 14.85 19.43
C GLY A 244 -18.43 14.16 20.79
N ASP A 245 -19.65 14.13 21.33
CA ASP A 245 -19.97 13.44 22.58
C ASP A 245 -20.08 11.92 22.37
N THR A 246 -18.95 11.24 22.47
CA THR A 246 -18.86 9.78 22.31
C THR A 246 -19.69 9.02 23.35
N ASN A 247 -19.83 9.56 24.56
CA ASN A 247 -20.62 8.94 25.62
C ASN A 247 -22.12 9.01 25.35
N ALA A 248 -22.59 10.13 24.79
CA ALA A 248 -23.97 10.25 24.33
C ALA A 248 -24.26 9.28 23.17
N LEU A 249 -23.29 9.10 22.25
CA LEU A 249 -23.42 8.15 21.13
C LEU A 249 -23.54 6.70 21.63
N LEU A 250 -22.70 6.29 22.58
CA LEU A 250 -22.72 4.94 23.16
C LEU A 250 -24.04 4.60 23.88
N ARG A 251 -24.73 5.61 24.40
CA ARG A 251 -26.02 5.45 25.08
C ARG A 251 -27.21 5.48 24.12
N ASP A 252 -26.98 5.82 22.85
CA ASP A 252 -28.06 5.90 21.89
C ASP A 252 -28.49 4.50 21.41
N PRO A 253 -29.79 4.15 21.48
CA PRO A 253 -30.26 2.83 21.07
C PRO A 253 -30.01 2.54 19.59
N GLY A 254 -30.09 3.54 18.70
CA GLY A 254 -29.83 3.35 17.28
C GLY A 254 -28.36 2.98 17.01
N PHE A 255 -27.43 3.59 17.75
CA PHE A 255 -26.01 3.22 17.65
C PHE A 255 -25.77 1.81 18.21
N GLN A 256 -26.42 1.43 19.31
CA GLN A 256 -26.33 0.07 19.85
C GLN A 256 -26.88 -0.98 18.88
N GLU A 257 -27.99 -0.69 18.20
CA GLU A 257 -28.53 -1.55 17.14
C GLU A 257 -27.55 -1.68 15.97
N LEU A 258 -26.94 -0.58 15.52
CA LEU A 258 -25.92 -0.61 14.47
C LEU A 258 -24.73 -1.50 14.87
N MET A 259 -24.25 -1.40 16.10
CA MET A 259 -23.14 -2.23 16.62
C MET A 259 -23.51 -3.71 16.74
N ASN A 260 -24.80 -4.02 16.84
CA ASN A 260 -25.33 -5.39 16.81
C ASN A 260 -25.57 -5.91 15.38
N ASN A 261 -25.42 -5.08 14.35
CA ASN A 261 -25.58 -5.50 12.95
C ASN A 261 -24.47 -6.49 12.56
N PRO A 262 -24.79 -7.68 12.00
CA PRO A 262 -23.80 -8.68 11.63
C PRO A 262 -22.71 -8.17 10.67
N SER A 263 -23.05 -7.24 9.78
CA SER A 263 -22.11 -6.65 8.81
C SER A 263 -21.12 -5.70 9.50
N VAL A 264 -21.60 -4.92 10.47
CA VAL A 264 -20.73 -4.07 11.30
C VAL A 264 -19.83 -4.92 12.17
N GLN A 265 -20.37 -5.97 12.81
CA GLN A 265 -19.57 -6.93 13.57
C GLN A 265 -18.52 -7.63 12.71
N ALA A 266 -18.82 -7.96 11.45
CA ALA A 266 -17.85 -8.55 10.54
C ALA A 266 -16.67 -7.58 10.26
N LEU A 267 -16.96 -6.31 9.96
CA LEU A 267 -15.94 -5.27 9.80
C LEU A 267 -15.12 -5.07 11.08
N MET A 268 -15.80 -5.08 12.23
CA MET A 268 -15.18 -4.83 13.51
C MET A 268 -14.39 -6.02 14.03
N SER A 269 -14.76 -7.26 13.71
CA SER A 269 -14.10 -8.49 14.18
C SER A 269 -12.65 -8.64 13.70
N GLN A 270 -12.27 -7.89 12.68
CA GLN A 270 -10.90 -7.81 12.17
C GLN A 270 -10.01 -6.93 13.05
N SER A 271 -10.64 -5.99 13.75
CA SER A 271 -10.05 -5.26 14.86
C SER A 271 -10.44 -5.98 16.18
N ASP A 272 -9.65 -5.90 17.24
CA ASP A 272 -9.89 -6.64 18.49
C ASP A 272 -11.03 -6.03 19.35
N VAL A 273 -12.22 -5.86 18.76
CA VAL A 273 -13.25 -4.89 19.19
C VAL A 273 -14.45 -5.53 19.88
N LYS A 274 -14.37 -6.80 20.29
CA LYS A 274 -15.47 -7.46 21.03
C LYS A 274 -15.63 -6.99 22.48
N SER A 275 -14.75 -6.12 22.96
CA SER A 275 -14.80 -5.54 24.31
C SER A 275 -15.60 -4.24 24.34
N GLU A 276 -16.06 -3.83 25.53
CA GLU A 276 -16.66 -2.50 25.76
C GLU A 276 -15.75 -1.36 25.28
N ALA A 277 -14.44 -1.50 25.50
CA ALA A 277 -13.41 -0.59 24.95
C ALA A 277 -13.49 -0.49 23.42
N GLY A 278 -13.94 -1.54 22.77
CA GLY A 278 -14.12 -1.58 21.35
C GLY A 278 -15.31 -0.77 20.82
N ALA A 279 -16.46 -0.85 21.50
CA ALA A 279 -17.60 0.00 21.17
C ALA A 279 -17.24 1.49 21.33
N GLN A 280 -16.49 1.81 22.39
CA GLN A 280 -15.97 3.16 22.60
C GLN A 280 -15.03 3.61 21.47
N ALA A 281 -14.07 2.77 21.07
CA ALA A 281 -13.17 3.09 19.96
C ALA A 281 -13.93 3.28 18.64
N ALA A 282 -14.98 2.48 18.38
CA ALA A 282 -15.84 2.65 17.21
C ALA A 282 -16.61 3.98 17.25
N ALA A 283 -17.18 4.34 18.41
CA ALA A 283 -17.85 5.62 18.60
C ALA A 283 -16.90 6.81 18.37
N GLU A 284 -15.68 6.75 18.92
CA GLU A 284 -14.64 7.76 18.71
C GLU A 284 -14.27 7.91 17.23
N LYS A 285 -14.02 6.80 16.52
CA LYS A 285 -13.72 6.82 15.09
C LYS A 285 -14.89 7.32 14.25
N MET A 286 -16.13 7.02 14.65
CA MET A 286 -17.32 7.49 13.96
C MET A 286 -17.52 9.01 14.11
N VAL A 287 -17.32 9.54 15.31
CA VAL A 287 -17.28 10.99 15.57
C VAL A 287 -16.20 11.67 14.73
N GLN A 288 -14.98 11.11 14.71
CA GLN A 288 -13.88 11.64 13.91
C GLN A 288 -14.21 11.62 12.41
N ALA A 289 -14.73 10.50 11.91
CA ALA A 289 -15.16 10.37 10.52
C ALA A 289 -16.25 11.39 10.17
N TRP A 290 -17.24 11.60 11.06
CA TRP A 290 -18.29 12.58 10.87
C TRP A 290 -17.74 14.00 10.78
N SER A 291 -16.85 14.39 11.70
CA SER A 291 -16.22 15.71 11.67
C SER A 291 -15.46 15.98 10.35
N ARG A 292 -14.81 14.93 9.83
CA ARG A 292 -14.13 14.98 8.53
C ARG A 292 -15.12 15.11 7.39
N VAL A 293 -16.22 14.35 7.40
CA VAL A 293 -17.29 14.47 6.40
C VAL A 293 -17.89 15.87 6.42
N GLN A 294 -18.12 16.47 7.59
CA GLN A 294 -18.60 17.85 7.68
C GLN A 294 -17.59 18.83 7.09
N THR A 295 -16.29 18.67 7.39
CA THR A 295 -15.23 19.51 6.80
C THR A 295 -15.22 19.39 5.27
N ILE A 296 -15.29 18.17 4.74
CA ILE A 296 -15.31 17.88 3.30
C ILE A 296 -16.59 18.44 2.65
N LYS A 297 -17.76 18.27 3.28
CA LYS A 297 -19.05 18.75 2.77
C LYS A 297 -19.08 20.28 2.61
N HIS A 298 -18.38 21.01 3.47
CA HIS A 298 -18.27 22.46 3.42
C HIS A 298 -17.04 22.97 2.64
N ASP A 299 -16.20 22.08 2.08
CA ASP A 299 -15.08 22.50 1.23
C ASP A 299 -15.64 23.06 -0.09
N PRO A 300 -15.33 24.33 -0.45
CA PRO A 300 -15.86 24.96 -1.66
C PRO A 300 -15.49 24.18 -2.94
N ARG A 301 -14.36 23.48 -2.96
CA ARG A 301 -13.93 22.65 -4.09
C ARG A 301 -14.81 21.40 -4.21
N VAL A 302 -15.15 20.78 -3.09
CA VAL A 302 -16.06 19.63 -3.05
C VAL A 302 -17.45 20.05 -3.51
N ILE A 303 -17.95 21.19 -3.03
CA ILE A 303 -19.23 21.76 -3.49
C ILE A 303 -19.18 22.01 -4.99
N ALA A 304 -18.11 22.62 -5.52
CA ALA A 304 -17.95 22.87 -6.96
C ALA A 304 -17.90 21.57 -7.80
N ILE A 305 -17.30 20.50 -7.28
CA ILE A 305 -17.26 19.19 -7.96
C ILE A 305 -18.62 18.50 -7.91
N ILE A 306 -19.25 18.43 -6.74
CA ILE A 306 -20.53 17.71 -6.55
C ILE A 306 -21.68 18.45 -7.24
N SER A 307 -21.65 19.77 -7.30
CA SER A 307 -22.66 20.57 -8.00
C SER A 307 -22.50 20.58 -9.52
N ASP A 308 -21.43 19.98 -10.06
CA ASP A 308 -21.22 19.91 -11.50
C ASP A 308 -22.19 18.91 -12.17
N PRO A 309 -22.96 19.33 -13.19
CA PRO A 309 -23.96 18.49 -13.82
C PRO A 309 -23.36 17.31 -14.60
N GLU A 310 -22.20 17.46 -15.24
CA GLU A 310 -21.53 16.36 -15.94
C GLU A 310 -21.02 15.31 -14.94
N PHE A 311 -20.44 15.77 -13.83
CA PHE A 311 -19.99 14.88 -12.77
C PHE A 311 -21.17 14.11 -12.14
N GLN A 312 -22.30 14.78 -11.89
CA GLN A 312 -23.51 14.13 -11.40
C GLN A 312 -24.07 13.09 -12.39
N GLN A 313 -24.10 13.43 -13.69
CA GLN A 313 -24.53 12.49 -14.72
C GLN A 313 -23.63 11.24 -14.75
N GLN A 314 -22.31 11.40 -14.61
CA GLN A 314 -21.35 10.30 -14.55
C GLN A 314 -21.42 9.49 -13.25
N MET A 315 -21.72 10.12 -12.11
CA MET A 315 -21.96 9.39 -10.87
C MET A 315 -23.22 8.52 -10.97
N ASN A 316 -24.27 9.04 -11.61
CA ASN A 316 -25.54 8.35 -11.80
C ASN A 316 -25.52 7.36 -12.99
N SER A 317 -24.53 7.40 -13.88
CA SER A 317 -24.46 6.48 -15.02
C SER A 317 -24.12 5.06 -14.58
N SER A 318 -24.74 4.06 -15.21
CA SER A 318 -24.40 2.64 -14.98
C SER A 318 -22.96 2.32 -15.36
N ASN A 319 -22.41 3.01 -16.38
CA ASN A 319 -21.01 2.90 -16.76
C ASN A 319 -20.14 3.82 -15.87
N LYS A 320 -19.26 3.24 -15.05
CA LYS A 320 -18.33 3.99 -14.18
C LYS A 320 -16.99 4.33 -14.83
N LEU A 321 -16.72 3.83 -16.04
CA LEU A 321 -15.45 4.09 -16.73
C LEU A 321 -15.22 5.60 -17.00
N PRO A 322 -16.22 6.39 -17.46
CA PRO A 322 -16.05 7.82 -17.64
C PRO A 322 -15.76 8.55 -16.32
N LEU A 323 -16.37 8.09 -15.21
CA LEU A 323 -16.16 8.67 -13.89
C LEU A 323 -14.70 8.49 -13.44
N MET A 324 -14.10 7.32 -13.67
CA MET A 324 -12.69 7.05 -13.34
C MET A 324 -11.69 7.88 -14.16
N MET A 325 -12.08 8.33 -15.35
CA MET A 325 -11.26 9.21 -16.19
C MET A 325 -11.51 10.69 -15.91
N ASN A 326 -12.52 11.03 -15.10
CA ASN A 326 -12.85 12.41 -14.81
C ASN A 326 -11.82 13.03 -13.85
N PRO A 327 -11.13 14.13 -14.22
CA PRO A 327 -10.16 14.77 -13.34
C PRO A 327 -10.77 15.26 -12.02
N LYS A 328 -12.08 15.54 -11.97
CA LYS A 328 -12.80 15.93 -10.75
C LYS A 328 -12.91 14.78 -9.75
N LEU A 329 -12.97 13.53 -10.20
CA LEU A 329 -12.91 12.39 -9.29
C LEU A 329 -11.54 12.33 -8.60
N ASN A 330 -10.46 12.57 -9.34
CA ASN A 330 -9.11 12.62 -8.77
C ASN A 330 -8.96 13.76 -7.76
N GLN A 331 -9.49 14.94 -8.05
CA GLN A 331 -9.51 16.07 -7.10
C GLN A 331 -10.34 15.76 -5.85
N LEU A 332 -11.53 15.15 -6.01
CA LEU A 332 -12.37 14.74 -4.89
C LEU A 332 -11.66 13.69 -4.03
N THR A 333 -11.02 12.72 -4.66
CA THR A 333 -10.20 11.69 -4.01
C THR A 333 -9.05 12.34 -3.24
N GLU A 334 -8.33 13.27 -3.87
CA GLU A 334 -7.25 14.01 -3.21
C GLU A 334 -7.77 14.76 -1.97
N ILE A 335 -8.90 15.46 -2.05
CA ILE A 335 -9.51 16.16 -0.90
C ILE A 335 -9.95 15.19 0.20
N ILE A 336 -10.51 14.03 -0.17
CA ILE A 336 -10.95 13.01 0.79
C ILE A 336 -9.76 12.37 1.49
N PHE A 337 -8.68 12.05 0.77
CA PHE A 337 -7.54 11.29 1.30
C PHE A 337 -6.41 12.16 1.85
N SER A 338 -6.30 13.43 1.47
CA SER A 338 -5.33 14.34 2.06
C SER A 338 -5.65 14.52 3.55
N SER A 339 -4.74 14.06 4.39
CA SER A 339 -4.79 14.19 5.86
C SER A 339 -4.67 15.64 6.34
N GLU A 340 -4.45 16.59 5.42
CA GLU A 340 -4.16 17.99 5.68
C GLU A 340 -5.20 18.91 5.03
N THR A 341 -6.49 18.62 5.21
CA THR A 341 -7.52 19.63 4.92
C THR A 341 -7.36 20.77 5.93
N THR A 342 -6.46 21.70 5.61
CA THR A 342 -6.29 22.95 6.31
C THR A 342 -7.63 23.67 6.22
N PRO A 343 -8.31 23.99 7.33
CA PRO A 343 -9.61 24.65 7.27
C PRO A 343 -9.46 25.93 6.45
N ALA A 344 -10.37 26.13 5.48
CA ALA A 344 -10.32 27.23 4.51
C ALA A 344 -10.27 28.64 5.14
N ASN A 345 -10.47 28.74 6.45
CA ASN A 345 -10.38 29.98 7.24
C ASN A 345 -8.95 30.38 7.66
N GLY A 346 -7.90 29.70 7.21
CA GLY A 346 -6.51 30.12 7.49
C GLY A 346 -6.12 30.11 8.98
N MET A 347 -6.94 29.51 9.85
CA MET A 347 -6.56 29.21 11.21
C MET A 347 -5.60 28.03 11.17
N GLY A 348 -4.34 28.29 11.52
CA GLY A 348 -3.28 27.29 11.59
C GLY A 348 -3.72 26.09 12.42
N THR A 349 -3.18 24.93 12.07
CA THR A 349 -3.41 23.66 12.74
C THR A 349 -3.09 23.78 14.24
N TYR A 350 -4.12 23.72 15.08
CA TYR A 350 -3.92 23.59 16.52
C TYR A 350 -3.62 22.12 16.81
N GLN A 351 -2.40 21.82 17.24
CA GLN A 351 -2.11 20.52 17.84
C GLN A 351 -2.62 20.56 19.28
N VAL A 352 -3.66 19.78 19.56
CA VAL A 352 -4.18 19.57 20.91
C VAL A 352 -3.31 18.50 21.57
N ARG A 353 -2.59 18.87 22.64
CA ARG A 353 -1.77 17.94 23.43
C ARG A 353 -2.49 17.64 24.74
N ASP A 354 -2.89 16.39 24.95
CA ASP A 354 -3.46 15.93 26.22
C ASP A 354 -2.34 15.84 27.27
N ILE A 355 -2.50 16.56 28.38
CA ILE A 355 -1.46 16.65 29.43
C ILE A 355 -1.40 15.37 30.27
N ASN A 356 -2.48 14.56 30.24
CA ASN A 356 -2.60 13.34 31.04
C ASN A 356 -1.75 12.17 30.53
N GLU A 357 -1.21 12.22 29.30
CA GLU A 357 -0.32 11.18 28.74
C GLU A 357 1.17 11.37 29.10
N VAL A 358 1.56 12.46 29.78
CA VAL A 358 2.97 12.85 29.91
C VAL A 358 3.74 12.04 30.99
N ASN A 359 3.13 11.06 31.65
CA ASN A 359 3.79 10.38 32.78
C ASN A 359 4.41 9.00 32.51
N THR A 360 4.54 8.56 31.26
CA THR A 360 5.20 7.28 30.95
C THR A 360 6.14 7.38 29.75
N GLY A 361 7.35 7.90 29.95
CA GLY A 361 8.43 7.78 28.96
C GLY A 361 9.27 9.05 28.81
N ALA A 362 10.36 9.13 29.57
CA ALA A 362 11.38 10.13 29.38
C ALA A 362 12.13 9.93 28.04
N ASN A 363 12.37 11.05 27.36
CA ASN A 363 13.39 11.28 26.32
C ASN A 363 13.34 10.47 25.02
N THR A 364 12.65 11.03 24.02
CA THR A 364 13.20 11.19 22.66
C THR A 364 12.39 12.25 21.89
N VAL A 365 12.95 13.45 21.74
CA VAL A 365 12.49 14.44 20.76
C VAL A 365 13.09 14.06 19.41
N PRO A 366 12.30 13.77 18.35
CA PRO A 366 12.86 13.61 17.01
C PRO A 366 13.30 14.99 16.51
N ALA A 367 14.60 15.15 16.28
CA ALA A 367 15.14 16.32 15.61
C ALA A 367 14.69 16.32 14.14
N THR A 368 13.64 17.07 13.84
CA THR A 368 13.21 17.36 12.47
C THR A 368 14.10 18.46 11.91
N ASN A 369 15.22 18.07 11.31
CA ASN A 369 15.98 18.93 10.40
C ASN A 369 15.27 18.91 9.05
N ASN A 370 14.49 19.94 8.73
CA ASN A 370 14.23 20.33 7.35
C ASN A 370 13.95 21.84 7.25
N SER A 371 14.82 22.47 6.47
CA SER A 371 14.67 23.66 5.63
C SER A 371 13.72 24.79 6.06
N ALA A 372 14.36 25.93 6.33
CA ALA A 372 13.75 27.24 6.43
C ALA A 372 13.03 27.61 5.12
N ASP A 373 11.71 27.75 5.20
CA ASP A 373 10.92 28.74 4.48
C ASP A 373 9.64 29.03 5.31
N ASP A 374 9.59 30.23 5.90
CA ASP A 374 8.46 31.04 6.42
C ASP A 374 7.11 30.41 6.82
N ALA A 375 7.07 29.20 7.39
CA ALA A 375 5.88 28.68 8.07
C ALA A 375 5.87 29.11 9.56
N LYS A 376 4.91 29.97 9.96
CA LYS A 376 4.68 30.30 11.37
C LYS A 376 4.50 29.01 12.20
N PRO A 377 5.14 28.88 13.37
CA PRO A 377 5.05 27.66 14.17
C PRO A 377 3.59 27.39 14.59
N ALA A 378 3.15 26.15 14.43
CA ALA A 378 1.83 25.70 14.86
C ALA A 378 1.61 26.04 16.35
N LYS A 379 0.49 26.68 16.67
CA LYS A 379 0.17 27.10 18.04
C LYS A 379 -0.36 25.88 18.80
N THR A 380 0.40 25.38 19.77
CA THR A 380 -0.01 24.24 20.62
C THR A 380 -1.08 24.68 21.62
N ILE A 381 -2.21 23.97 21.65
CA ILE A 381 -3.26 24.14 22.68
C ILE A 381 -3.19 22.95 23.62
N TYR A 382 -3.10 23.20 24.92
CA TYR A 382 -3.10 22.18 25.96
C TYR A 382 -4.54 21.89 26.38
N ARG A 383 -4.95 20.61 26.35
CA ARG A 383 -6.25 20.14 26.85
C ARG A 383 -6.04 19.38 28.15
N TRP A 384 -6.85 19.66 29.17
CA TRP A 384 -6.89 18.88 30.40
C TRP A 384 -8.32 18.75 30.92
N THR A 385 -8.55 17.73 31.72
CA THR A 385 -9.82 17.52 32.41
C THR A 385 -9.59 17.75 33.90
N ASP A 386 -10.41 18.59 34.54
CA ASP A 386 -10.33 18.81 35.98
C ASP A 386 -10.99 17.67 36.79
N ASP A 387 -10.87 17.73 38.12
CA ASP A 387 -11.42 16.73 39.04
C ASP A 387 -12.95 16.60 38.97
N ASN A 388 -13.64 17.60 38.40
CA ASN A 388 -15.09 17.59 38.18
C ASN A 388 -15.47 17.03 36.80
N GLY A 389 -14.51 16.56 36.01
CA GLY A 389 -14.74 16.05 34.66
C GLY A 389 -14.92 17.15 33.61
N GLN A 390 -14.65 18.42 33.92
CA GLN A 390 -14.76 19.52 32.95
C GLN A 390 -13.46 19.64 32.14
N VAL A 391 -13.60 19.73 30.82
CA VAL A 391 -12.48 19.88 29.89
C VAL A 391 -12.15 21.35 29.72
N HIS A 392 -10.88 21.70 29.92
CA HIS A 392 -10.35 23.06 29.77
C HIS A 392 -9.26 23.10 28.69
N TYR A 393 -9.10 24.27 28.06
CA TYR A 393 -8.13 24.53 26.99
C TYR A 393 -7.26 25.75 27.33
N SER A 394 -5.95 25.66 27.12
CA SER A 394 -5.00 26.75 27.41
C SER A 394 -3.89 26.82 26.36
N ASP A 395 -3.53 28.04 25.97
CA ASP A 395 -2.37 28.32 25.12
C ASP A 395 -1.03 28.20 25.89
N LYS A 396 -1.08 27.97 27.21
CA LYS A 396 0.09 27.84 28.09
C LYS A 396 0.08 26.50 28.83
N PRO A 397 1.25 25.87 29.01
CA PRO A 397 1.36 24.68 29.85
C PRO A 397 0.94 25.02 31.28
N ILE A 398 0.08 24.19 31.86
CA ILE A 398 -0.37 24.35 33.23
C ILE A 398 0.80 23.99 34.14
N LYS A 399 1.17 24.89 35.04
CA LYS A 399 2.04 24.53 36.16
C LYS A 399 1.17 23.78 37.17
N THR A 400 1.33 22.46 37.23
CA THR A 400 0.79 21.67 38.35
C THR A 400 1.29 22.30 39.65
N LYS A 401 0.34 22.58 40.55
CA LYS A 401 0.58 23.32 41.79
C LYS A 401 0.96 22.39 42.92
#